data_AF-A0A6A6XRA3-F1
#
_entry.id   AF-A0A6A6XRA3-F1
#
_cell.length_a   1.000
_cell.length_b   1.000
_cell.length_c   1.000
_cell.angle_alpha   90.00
_cell.angle_beta   90.00
_cell.angle_gamma   90.00
#
_symmetry.space_group_name_H-M   'P 1'
#
loop_
_entity.id
_entity.type
_entity.pdbx_description
1 polymer ?
#
loop_
_entity_poly.entity_id
_entity_poly.type
_entity_poly.pdbx_seq_one_letter_code
_entity_poly.pdbx_strand_id
1 'polypeptide(L)'
;MSHSNLSTLISVPQWDPIEILSINQKPDGNFTCSGVKNGTATRCGFHLRGETALKISDLLDEISMLPPQIAVQSLKPLADNSLCLHHKLQARGKVIEWIAAINRLPPSTQAGPNIQGQHTSSPPHRPPPSPLSISSQSQGSNVSSRSVSSRYRSQPGSSPIPEIIGSTVEDKKRRLREDIERLTAELDSLEMGGGEVSNSASSRQVARQSSSRTGLRATLFGRTIN
;
A
#
# COMPACT_ATOMS: atom_id res chain seq x y z
N MET A 1 -53.60 -3.35 22.40
CA MET A 1 -52.16 -3.50 22.65
C MET A 1 -51.46 -3.36 21.31
N SER A 2 -50.82 -2.22 21.08
CA SER A 2 -50.27 -1.84 19.78
C SER A 2 -48.81 -2.28 19.71
N HIS A 3 -48.50 -3.29 18.89
CA HIS A 3 -47.12 -3.69 18.63
C HIS A 3 -46.51 -2.75 17.58
N SER A 4 -45.72 -1.79 18.05
CA SER A 4 -44.86 -0.98 17.18
C SER A 4 -43.72 -1.85 16.68
N ASN A 5 -43.85 -2.40 15.47
CA ASN A 5 -42.73 -2.98 14.73
C ASN A 5 -41.80 -1.84 14.29
N LEU A 6 -40.88 -1.46 15.18
CA LEU A 6 -39.71 -0.66 14.82
C LEU A 6 -38.75 -1.60 14.07
N SER A 7 -39.00 -1.80 12.78
CA SER A 7 -37.98 -2.29 11.86
C SER A 7 -36.92 -1.21 11.76
N THR A 8 -35.99 -1.20 12.71
CA THR A 8 -34.75 -0.45 12.62
C THR A 8 -34.05 -0.95 11.36
N LEU A 9 -34.12 -0.14 10.29
CA LEU A 9 -33.31 -0.31 9.10
C LEU A 9 -31.86 -0.08 9.51
N ILE A 10 -31.24 -1.10 10.09
CA ILE A 10 -29.81 -1.16 10.32
C ILE A 10 -29.20 -1.19 8.92
N SER A 11 -28.81 -0.02 8.41
CA SER A 11 -28.08 0.08 7.15
C SER A 11 -26.79 -0.70 7.33
N VAL A 12 -26.68 -1.85 6.66
CA VAL A 12 -25.43 -2.57 6.57
C VAL A 12 -24.45 -1.64 5.86
N PRO A 13 -23.27 -1.33 6.45
CA PRO A 13 -22.28 -0.50 5.80
C PRO A 13 -21.97 -1.11 4.43
N GLN A 14 -22.28 -0.37 3.37
CA GLN A 14 -21.88 -0.75 2.03
C GLN A 14 -20.34 -0.73 2.00
N TRP A 15 -19.74 -1.79 1.46
CA TRP A 15 -18.30 -1.88 1.32
C TRP A 15 -17.80 -0.75 0.39
N ASP A 16 -17.17 0.26 0.97
CA ASP A 16 -16.46 1.33 0.27
C ASP A 16 -14.99 1.34 0.72
N PRO A 17 -14.06 0.84 -0.12
CA PRO A 17 -12.65 0.82 0.20
C PRO A 17 -12.04 2.20 0.46
N ILE A 18 -12.52 3.25 -0.20
CA ILE A 18 -11.95 4.60 -0.03
C ILE A 18 -12.25 5.10 1.38
N GLU A 19 -13.51 4.98 1.80
CA GLU A 19 -13.95 5.40 3.12
C GLU A 19 -13.34 4.53 4.21
N ILE A 20 -13.47 3.20 4.10
CA ILE A 20 -13.07 2.25 5.14
C ILE A 20 -11.55 2.25 5.35
N LEU A 21 -10.77 2.36 4.27
CA LEU A 21 -9.31 2.43 4.34
C LEU A 21 -8.80 3.86 4.56
N SER A 22 -9.71 4.84 4.66
CA SER A 22 -9.40 6.26 4.85
C SER A 22 -8.40 6.77 3.81
N ILE A 23 -8.59 6.38 2.54
CA ILE A 23 -7.80 6.86 1.41
C ILE A 23 -8.30 8.24 1.01
N ASN A 24 -7.39 9.22 0.91
CA ASN A 24 -7.78 10.58 0.59
C ASN A 24 -7.69 10.83 -0.92
N GLN A 25 -8.80 10.60 -1.60
CA GLN A 25 -9.01 10.97 -2.99
C GLN A 25 -9.36 12.46 -3.09
N LYS A 26 -8.81 13.13 -4.09
CA LYS A 26 -9.06 14.53 -4.42
C LYS A 26 -10.08 14.64 -5.55
N PRO A 27 -10.78 15.79 -5.70
CA PRO A 27 -11.78 15.98 -6.75
C PRO A 27 -11.23 15.85 -8.18
N ASP A 28 -9.93 16.04 -8.36
CA ASP A 28 -9.22 15.90 -9.64
C ASP A 28 -8.84 14.45 -9.95
N GLY A 29 -9.32 13.48 -9.16
CA GLY A 29 -9.00 12.05 -9.29
C GLY A 29 -7.62 11.66 -8.74
N ASN A 30 -6.82 12.61 -8.25
CA ASN A 30 -5.53 12.31 -7.63
C ASN A 30 -5.70 11.87 -6.17
N PHE A 31 -4.63 11.36 -5.58
CA PHE A 31 -4.63 10.94 -4.19
C PHE A 31 -3.63 11.74 -3.37
N THR A 32 -3.74 11.67 -2.04
CA THR A 32 -2.69 12.14 -1.14
C THR A 32 -2.13 11.00 -0.32
N CYS A 33 -0.85 11.11 0.02
CA CYS A 33 -0.12 10.14 0.81
C CYS A 33 -0.86 9.78 2.10
N SER A 34 -1.10 8.49 2.30
CA SER A 34 -1.78 7.94 3.48
C SER A 34 -0.92 7.97 4.75
N GLY A 35 0.39 8.18 4.61
CA GLY A 35 1.33 8.23 5.72
C GLY A 35 1.11 9.42 6.66
N VAL A 36 1.64 9.30 7.87
CA VAL A 36 1.64 10.34 8.90
C VAL A 36 3.02 10.96 9.03
N LYS A 37 3.09 12.26 9.32
CA LYS A 37 4.36 12.94 9.55
C LYS A 37 4.99 12.42 10.85
N ASN A 38 6.30 12.20 10.85
CA ASN A 38 7.04 11.67 12.00
C ASN A 38 6.75 12.44 13.29
N GLY A 39 6.46 11.71 14.38
CA GLY A 39 6.19 12.29 15.69
C GLY A 39 4.82 12.99 15.81
N THR A 40 3.95 12.89 14.81
CA THR A 40 2.61 13.49 14.83
C THR A 40 1.54 12.52 14.34
N ALA A 41 0.28 12.80 14.66
CA ALA A 41 -0.87 12.12 14.07
C ALA A 41 -1.35 12.79 12.75
N THR A 42 -0.61 13.80 12.26
CA THR A 42 -1.02 14.59 11.09
C THR A 42 -0.68 13.87 9.79
N ARG A 43 -1.63 13.82 8.86
CA ARG A 43 -1.43 13.23 7.53
C ARG A 43 -0.37 13.99 6.74
N CYS A 44 0.37 13.28 5.91
CA CYS A 44 1.45 13.83 5.08
C CYS A 44 0.94 14.89 4.09
N GLY A 45 -0.17 14.60 3.38
CA GLY A 45 -0.76 15.51 2.40
C GLY A 45 -0.02 15.61 1.05
N PHE A 46 1.11 14.92 0.87
CA PHE A 46 1.84 14.89 -0.40
C PHE A 46 0.94 14.31 -1.51
N HIS A 47 0.86 15.00 -2.65
CA HIS A 47 0.03 14.57 -3.78
C HIS A 47 0.67 13.41 -4.55
N LEU A 48 -0.09 12.34 -4.74
CA LEU A 48 0.24 11.20 -5.59
C LEU A 48 -0.52 11.40 -6.91
N ARG A 49 0.22 11.61 -8.00
CA ARG A 49 -0.31 12.01 -9.32
C ARG A 49 0.18 11.08 -10.42
N GLY A 50 -0.44 11.18 -11.60
CA GLY A 50 -0.01 10.48 -12.80
C GLY A 50 -0.11 8.96 -12.65
N GLU A 51 0.92 8.23 -13.07
CA GLU A 51 0.94 6.77 -13.06
C GLU A 51 0.68 6.16 -11.67
N THR A 52 1.16 6.79 -10.59
CA THR A 52 0.89 6.31 -9.23
C THR A 52 -0.58 6.45 -8.86
N ALA A 53 -1.24 7.54 -9.27
CA ALA A 53 -2.66 7.74 -9.00
C ALA A 53 -3.51 6.71 -9.77
N LEU A 54 -3.17 6.44 -11.04
CA LEU A 54 -3.84 5.41 -11.85
C LEU A 54 -3.73 4.03 -11.19
N LYS A 55 -2.52 3.63 -10.77
CA LYS A 55 -2.32 2.35 -10.06
C LYS A 55 -3.13 2.24 -8.76
N ILE A 56 -3.25 3.35 -8.02
CA ILE A 56 -4.09 3.39 -6.81
C ILE A 56 -5.56 3.19 -7.19
N SER A 57 -6.04 3.86 -8.25
CA SER A 57 -7.41 3.70 -8.76
C SER A 57 -7.70 2.27 -9.16
N ASP A 58 -6.85 1.66 -9.99
CA ASP A 58 -7.02 0.28 -10.47
C ASP A 58 -7.09 -0.72 -9.29
N LEU A 59 -6.24 -0.54 -8.28
CA LEU A 59 -6.24 -1.37 -7.07
C LEU A 59 -7.50 -1.16 -6.24
N LEU A 60 -8.00 0.08 -6.13
CA LEU A 60 -9.24 0.36 -5.41
C LEU A 60 -10.45 -0.24 -6.14
N ASP A 61 -10.47 -0.18 -7.47
CA ASP A 61 -11.50 -0.81 -8.29
C ASP A 61 -11.49 -2.33 -8.09
N GLU A 62 -10.32 -2.98 -8.15
CA GLU A 62 -10.17 -4.42 -7.85
C GLU A 62 -10.68 -4.77 -6.44
N ILE A 63 -10.26 -4.01 -5.43
CA ILE A 63 -10.66 -4.19 -4.03
C ILE A 63 -12.17 -4.00 -3.85
N SER A 64 -12.79 -3.07 -4.56
CA SER A 64 -14.24 -2.79 -4.49
C SER A 64 -15.09 -3.95 -5.03
N MET A 65 -14.57 -4.72 -5.99
CA MET A 65 -15.25 -5.89 -6.56
C MET A 65 -15.16 -7.14 -5.68
N LEU A 66 -14.28 -7.13 -4.67
CA LEU A 66 -14.06 -8.27 -3.79
C LEU A 66 -14.80 -8.11 -2.45
N PRO A 67 -15.27 -9.21 -1.84
CA PRO A 67 -15.69 -9.18 -0.44
C PRO A 67 -14.55 -8.69 0.46
N PRO A 68 -14.83 -7.93 1.55
CA PRO A 68 -13.80 -7.30 2.36
C PRO A 68 -12.70 -8.27 2.83
N GLN A 69 -13.09 -9.50 3.19
CA GLN A 69 -12.17 -10.52 3.71
C GLN A 69 -11.27 -11.15 2.65
N ILE A 70 -11.66 -11.07 1.37
CA ILE A 70 -10.82 -11.50 0.25
C ILE A 70 -9.91 -10.34 -0.18
N ALA A 71 -10.41 -9.11 -0.13
CA ALA A 71 -9.71 -7.90 -0.53
C ALA A 71 -8.43 -7.62 0.28
N VAL A 72 -8.25 -8.27 1.45
CA VAL A 72 -7.04 -8.17 2.28
C VAL A 72 -5.75 -8.48 1.51
N GLN A 73 -5.82 -9.32 0.48
CA GLN A 73 -4.66 -9.72 -0.33
C GLN A 73 -4.10 -8.55 -1.16
N SER A 74 -4.97 -7.62 -1.58
CA SER A 74 -4.60 -6.47 -2.40
C SER A 74 -4.18 -5.25 -1.57
N LEU A 75 -4.20 -5.33 -0.24
CA LEU A 75 -3.81 -4.22 0.64
C LEU A 75 -2.32 -3.88 0.61
N LYS A 76 -1.45 -4.88 0.46
CA LYS A 76 0.00 -4.65 0.37
C LYS A 76 0.36 -3.78 -0.85
N PRO A 77 0.00 -4.14 -2.09
CA PRO A 77 0.29 -3.29 -3.24
C PRO A 77 -0.40 -1.92 -3.13
N LEU A 78 -1.59 -1.83 -2.53
CA LEU A 78 -2.24 -0.53 -2.26
C LEU A 78 -1.42 0.34 -1.29
N ALA A 79 -0.91 -0.24 -0.20
CA ALA A 79 -0.07 0.47 0.77
C ALA A 79 1.25 0.92 0.12
N ASP A 80 1.86 0.05 -0.68
CA ASP A 80 3.09 0.35 -1.40
C ASP A 80 2.89 1.50 -2.39
N ASN A 81 1.71 1.70 -2.98
CA ASN A 81 1.45 2.81 -3.93
C ASN A 81 0.88 4.08 -3.26
N SER A 82 0.14 3.96 -2.16
CA SER A 82 -0.52 5.09 -1.46
C SER A 82 0.41 5.88 -0.52
N LEU A 83 1.70 5.58 -0.50
CA LEU A 83 2.71 6.25 0.32
C LEU A 83 3.75 6.96 -0.56
N CYS A 84 4.09 8.20 -0.21
CA CYS A 84 5.21 8.89 -0.85
C CYS A 84 6.56 8.28 -0.42
N LEU A 85 7.64 8.65 -1.11
CA LEU A 85 8.98 8.10 -0.87
C LEU A 85 9.41 8.19 0.61
N HIS A 86 9.12 9.31 1.27
CA HIS A 86 9.47 9.54 2.67
C HIS A 86 8.70 8.67 3.67
N HIS A 87 7.54 8.11 3.27
CA HIS A 87 6.69 7.32 4.16
C HIS A 87 6.59 5.85 3.75
N LYS A 88 7.40 5.36 2.79
CA LYS A 88 7.37 3.95 2.36
C LYS A 88 7.57 2.96 3.52
N LEU A 89 8.38 3.31 4.52
CA LEU A 89 8.59 2.47 5.71
C LEU A 89 7.30 2.25 6.54
N GLN A 90 6.27 3.08 6.36
CA GLN A 90 4.98 2.94 7.03
C GLN A 90 4.04 1.94 6.33
N ALA A 91 4.41 1.37 5.18
CA ALA A 91 3.54 0.48 4.39
C ALA A 91 3.00 -0.70 5.21
N ARG A 92 3.87 -1.38 5.96
CA ARG A 92 3.46 -2.50 6.83
C ARG A 92 2.44 -2.05 7.89
N GLY A 93 2.68 -0.89 8.51
CA GLY A 93 1.76 -0.32 9.50
C GLY A 93 0.39 -0.02 8.90
N LYS A 94 0.35 0.50 7.67
CA LYS A 94 -0.90 0.76 6.95
C LYS A 94 -1.68 -0.49 6.60
N VAL A 95 -1.01 -1.56 6.16
CA VAL A 95 -1.69 -2.85 5.94
C VAL A 95 -2.34 -3.36 7.23
N ILE A 96 -1.65 -3.28 8.37
CA ILE A 96 -2.20 -3.72 9.66
C ILE A 96 -3.42 -2.88 10.07
N GLU A 97 -3.33 -1.55 9.93
CA GLU A 97 -4.43 -0.61 10.20
C GLU A 97 -5.67 -0.95 9.35
N TRP A 98 -5.47 -1.22 8.06
CA TRP A 98 -6.53 -1.55 7.12
C TRP A 98 -7.17 -2.91 7.34
N ILE A 99 -6.37 -3.94 7.66
CA ILE A 99 -6.92 -5.24 8.06
C ILE A 99 -7.80 -5.08 9.31
N ALA A 100 -7.35 -4.28 10.29
CA ALA A 100 -8.14 -4.02 11.48
C ALA A 100 -9.44 -3.26 11.16
N ALA A 101 -9.45 -2.34 10.20
CA ALA A 101 -10.65 -1.64 9.73
C ALA A 101 -11.63 -2.61 9.06
N ILE A 102 -11.16 -3.47 8.16
CA ILE A 102 -11.97 -4.50 7.48
C ILE A 102 -12.60 -5.47 8.49
N ASN A 103 -11.84 -5.92 9.50
CA ASN A 103 -12.33 -6.87 10.50
C ASN A 103 -13.41 -6.29 11.42
N ARG A 104 -13.61 -4.96 11.44
CA ARG A 104 -14.69 -4.31 12.19
C ARG A 104 -16.00 -4.25 11.41
N LEU A 105 -15.98 -4.58 10.11
CA LEU A 105 -17.20 -4.65 9.32
C LEU A 105 -18.05 -5.81 9.79
N PRO A 106 -19.39 -5.66 9.80
CA PRO A 106 -20.26 -6.79 10.08
C PRO A 106 -19.96 -7.92 9.10
N PRO A 107 -19.95 -9.19 9.55
CA PRO A 107 -19.72 -10.31 8.65
C PRO A 107 -20.72 -10.20 7.51
N SER A 108 -20.22 -10.09 6.28
CA SER A 108 -21.06 -10.13 5.09
C SER A 108 -21.85 -11.43 5.19
N THR A 109 -23.13 -11.31 5.52
CA THR A 109 -24.03 -12.44 5.51
C THR A 109 -24.14 -12.79 4.04
N GLN A 110 -23.26 -13.67 3.56
CA GLN A 110 -23.53 -14.41 2.34
C GLN A 110 -24.80 -15.17 2.65
N ALA A 111 -25.94 -14.56 2.35
CA ALA A 111 -27.14 -15.29 2.07
C ALA A 111 -26.71 -16.28 0.99
N GLY A 112 -26.51 -17.53 1.40
CA GLY A 112 -26.24 -18.59 0.46
C GLY A 112 -27.31 -18.53 -0.64
N PRO A 113 -27.00 -18.93 -1.87
CA PRO A 113 -28.03 -19.06 -2.88
C PRO A 113 -29.10 -19.96 -2.27
N ASN A 114 -30.27 -19.36 -1.96
CA ASN A 114 -31.42 -20.09 -1.50
C ASN A 114 -31.94 -20.85 -2.71
N ILE A 115 -31.23 -21.94 -3.07
CA ILE A 115 -31.73 -22.99 -3.93
C ILE A 115 -32.70 -23.78 -3.05
N GLN A 116 -33.77 -23.14 -2.60
CA GLN A 116 -34.96 -23.85 -2.19
C GLN A 116 -35.58 -24.32 -3.48
N GLY A 117 -35.27 -25.57 -3.83
CA GLY A 117 -35.89 -26.29 -4.91
C GLY A 117 -37.40 -26.17 -4.78
N GLN A 118 -37.99 -25.32 -5.61
CA GLN A 118 -39.36 -25.51 -6.01
C GLN A 118 -39.37 -26.69 -6.96
N HIS A 119 -39.75 -27.82 -6.38
CA HIS A 119 -40.18 -29.01 -7.06
C HIS A 119 -41.10 -28.65 -8.23
N THR A 120 -40.59 -28.90 -9.43
CA THR A 120 -41.27 -29.59 -10.54
C THR A 120 -42.79 -29.46 -10.58
N SER A 121 -43.28 -28.45 -11.28
CA SER A 121 -44.55 -28.53 -11.99
C SER A 121 -44.23 -28.74 -13.48
N SER A 122 -44.74 -29.84 -14.02
CA SER A 122 -44.48 -30.37 -15.36
C SER A 122 -44.68 -29.36 -16.51
N PRO A 123 -43.90 -29.47 -17.61
CA PRO A 123 -44.15 -28.76 -18.87
C PRO A 123 -45.15 -29.52 -19.76
N PRO A 124 -46.07 -28.85 -20.48
CA PRO A 124 -46.69 -29.43 -21.66
C PRO A 124 -45.93 -29.02 -22.94
N HIS A 125 -45.48 -30.05 -23.66
CA HIS A 125 -45.35 -30.14 -25.11
C HIS A 125 -44.72 -28.98 -25.92
N ARG A 126 -43.49 -29.20 -26.39
CA ARG A 126 -42.94 -28.55 -27.59
C ARG A 126 -42.51 -29.64 -28.60
N PRO A 127 -43.05 -29.66 -29.83
CA PRO A 127 -42.62 -30.62 -30.84
C PRO A 127 -41.25 -30.24 -31.47
N PRO A 128 -40.52 -31.24 -32.00
CA PRO A 128 -39.14 -31.11 -32.51
C PRO A 128 -39.03 -30.44 -33.90
N PRO A 129 -37.82 -30.02 -34.32
CA PRO A 129 -37.62 -29.09 -35.43
C PRO A 129 -37.59 -29.79 -36.81
N SER A 130 -38.08 -29.08 -37.83
CA SER A 130 -37.81 -29.42 -39.23
C SER A 130 -36.46 -28.84 -39.68
N PRO A 131 -35.66 -29.57 -40.48
CA PRO A 131 -34.38 -29.09 -40.99
C PRO A 131 -34.51 -28.47 -42.40
N LEU A 132 -33.42 -27.79 -42.79
CA LEU A 132 -33.07 -27.32 -44.14
C LEU A 132 -33.63 -25.95 -44.57
N SER A 133 -32.73 -24.97 -44.65
CA SER A 133 -32.38 -24.39 -45.96
C SER A 133 -31.01 -23.75 -45.93
N ILE A 134 -30.18 -24.28 -46.81
CA ILE A 134 -28.89 -23.77 -47.26
C ILE A 134 -29.15 -22.48 -48.05
N SER A 135 -28.39 -21.43 -47.79
CA SER A 135 -28.03 -20.50 -48.87
C SER A 135 -26.66 -19.89 -48.66
N SER A 136 -25.89 -20.09 -49.70
CA SER A 136 -24.50 -19.76 -49.93
C SER A 136 -24.33 -18.29 -50.33
N GLN A 137 -23.05 -17.90 -50.47
CA GLN A 137 -22.51 -16.73 -51.18
C GLN A 137 -22.43 -15.42 -50.40
N SER A 138 -21.40 -14.59 -50.54
CA SER A 138 -20.04 -14.68 -51.09
C SER A 138 -19.38 -13.30 -50.90
N GLN A 139 -18.07 -13.21 -51.17
CA GLN A 139 -17.27 -11.98 -51.36
C GLN A 139 -16.96 -11.21 -50.07
N GLY A 140 -15.70 -10.93 -49.71
CA GLY A 140 -14.50 -10.81 -50.51
C GLY A 140 -13.88 -9.47 -50.15
N SER A 141 -12.68 -9.46 -49.59
CA SER A 141 -11.76 -8.31 -49.69
C SER A 141 -10.38 -8.73 -49.23
N ASN A 142 -9.54 -8.91 -50.25
CA ASN A 142 -8.09 -8.90 -50.15
C ASN A 142 -7.65 -7.44 -49.94
N VAL A 143 -6.80 -7.16 -48.96
CA VAL A 143 -5.78 -6.14 -49.14
C VAL A 143 -4.48 -6.62 -48.52
N SER A 144 -3.49 -6.71 -49.40
CA SER A 144 -2.14 -7.15 -49.15
C SER A 144 -1.22 -5.94 -48.96
N SER A 145 -0.04 -6.21 -48.39
CA SER A 145 1.21 -5.45 -48.48
C SER A 145 1.47 -4.39 -47.40
N ARG A 146 2.48 -4.61 -46.55
CA ARG A 146 3.87 -4.28 -46.90
C ARG A 146 4.86 -4.77 -45.83
N SER A 147 5.81 -5.56 -46.30
CA SER A 147 7.07 -5.89 -45.64
C SER A 147 7.95 -4.65 -45.50
N VAL A 148 8.58 -4.47 -44.34
CA VAL A 148 9.88 -3.79 -44.26
C VAL A 148 10.81 -4.64 -43.40
N SER A 149 11.78 -5.22 -44.08
CA SER A 149 12.95 -5.89 -43.53
C SER A 149 13.86 -4.90 -42.81
N SER A 150 14.30 -5.24 -41.61
CA SER A 150 15.65 -4.89 -41.13
C SER A 150 16.00 -5.80 -39.96
N ARG A 151 16.56 -6.99 -40.24
CA ARG A 151 17.26 -7.78 -39.24
C ARG A 151 18.75 -7.48 -39.36
N TYR A 152 19.23 -6.69 -38.42
CA TYR A 152 20.66 -6.51 -38.18
C TYR A 152 21.27 -7.83 -37.68
N ARG A 153 22.09 -8.41 -38.57
CA ARG A 153 23.44 -8.92 -38.33
C ARG A 153 23.74 -9.51 -36.94
N SER A 154 23.73 -10.84 -36.88
CA SER A 154 24.48 -11.62 -35.90
C SER A 154 25.99 -11.48 -36.14
N GLN A 155 26.77 -11.23 -35.09
CA GLN A 155 28.08 -11.85 -34.95
C GLN A 155 28.34 -12.31 -33.51
N PRO A 156 29.05 -13.43 -33.33
CA PRO A 156 29.33 -14.06 -32.05
C PRO A 156 30.62 -13.50 -31.44
N GLY A 157 30.58 -13.17 -30.15
CA GLY A 157 31.73 -12.72 -29.38
C GLY A 157 31.65 -13.30 -27.98
N SER A 158 32.20 -14.50 -27.86
CA SER A 158 32.37 -15.24 -26.62
C SER A 158 33.20 -14.45 -25.61
N SER A 159 32.64 -14.20 -24.42
CA SER A 159 33.38 -14.17 -23.16
C SER A 159 32.42 -14.18 -21.97
N PRO A 160 32.86 -14.67 -20.81
CA PRO A 160 32.07 -15.57 -19.97
C PRO A 160 31.11 -14.85 -19.02
N ILE A 161 29.94 -15.44 -18.89
CA ILE A 161 28.92 -15.18 -17.87
C ILE A 161 29.53 -15.51 -16.50
N PRO A 162 29.61 -14.57 -15.53
CA PRO A 162 29.72 -14.94 -14.14
C PRO A 162 28.36 -15.46 -13.70
N GLU A 163 28.23 -16.77 -13.80
CA GLU A 163 27.21 -17.57 -13.19
C GLU A 163 27.39 -17.47 -11.66
N ILE A 164 26.77 -16.47 -11.04
CA ILE A 164 26.66 -16.41 -9.57
C ILE A 164 25.19 -16.18 -9.22
N ILE A 165 24.49 -17.31 -9.21
CA ILE A 165 23.70 -17.83 -8.09
C ILE A 165 22.72 -16.84 -7.47
N GLY A 166 21.43 -17.17 -7.62
CA GLY A 166 20.34 -16.58 -6.88
C GLY A 166 20.65 -16.50 -5.39
N SER A 167 20.97 -15.28 -4.93
CA SER A 167 20.95 -14.92 -3.53
C SER A 167 19.49 -14.95 -3.09
N THR A 168 19.09 -16.06 -2.50
CA THR A 168 17.76 -16.23 -1.95
C THR A 168 17.57 -15.21 -0.82
N VAL A 169 16.32 -14.83 -0.53
CA VAL A 169 16.00 -13.90 0.57
C VAL A 169 16.64 -14.36 1.89
N GLU A 170 16.82 -15.67 2.08
CA GLU A 170 17.49 -16.25 3.24
C GLU A 170 19.01 -16.00 3.27
N ASP A 171 19.70 -15.94 2.12
CA ASP A 171 21.12 -15.58 2.06
C ASP A 171 21.33 -14.11 2.45
N LYS A 172 20.44 -13.23 1.99
CA LYS A 172 20.47 -11.81 2.39
C LYS A 172 20.19 -11.64 3.89
N LYS A 173 19.27 -12.43 4.44
CA LYS A 173 18.95 -12.45 5.87
C LYS A 173 20.09 -13.02 6.72
N ARG A 174 20.83 -14.01 6.22
CA ARG A 174 22.03 -14.55 6.87
C ARG A 174 23.13 -13.48 6.96
N ARG A 175 23.44 -12.82 5.84
CA ARG A 175 24.44 -11.72 5.80
C ARG A 175 24.09 -10.57 6.74
N LEU A 176 22.81 -10.17 6.77
CA LEU A 176 22.35 -9.11 7.68
C LEU A 176 22.49 -9.51 9.16
N ARG A 177 22.33 -10.79 9.50
CA ARG A 177 22.56 -11.25 10.88
C ARG A 177 24.03 -11.21 11.26
N GLU A 178 24.91 -11.65 10.38
CA GLU A 178 26.37 -11.59 10.58
C GLU A 178 26.84 -10.14 10.76
N ASP A 179 26.29 -9.20 9.98
CA ASP A 179 26.61 -7.78 10.11
C ASP A 179 26.14 -7.19 11.46
N ILE A 180 24.95 -7.57 11.94
CA ILE A 180 24.44 -7.14 13.24
C ILE A 180 25.33 -7.65 14.37
N GLU A 181 25.73 -8.92 14.32
CA GLU A 181 26.59 -9.52 15.33
C GLU A 181 27.97 -8.85 15.38
N ARG A 182 28.57 -8.58 14.21
CA ARG A 182 29.83 -7.84 14.11
C ARG A 182 29.74 -6.44 14.72
N LEU A 183 28.70 -5.68 14.37
CA LEU A 183 28.49 -4.32 14.89
C LEU A 183 28.22 -4.31 16.40
N THR A 184 27.55 -5.35 16.92
CA THR A 184 27.31 -5.50 18.36
C THR A 184 28.63 -5.71 19.10
N ALA A 185 29.50 -6.60 18.60
CA ALA A 185 30.82 -6.83 19.19
C ALA A 185 31.74 -5.59 19.11
N GLU A 186 31.61 -4.79 18.05
CA GLU A 186 32.34 -3.52 17.91
C GLU A 186 31.89 -2.48 18.95
N LEU A 187 30.58 -2.39 19.20
CA LEU A 187 30.04 -1.52 20.25
C LEU A 187 30.51 -1.95 21.64
N ASP A 188 30.47 -3.26 21.94
CA ASP A 188 30.97 -3.79 23.22
C ASP A 188 32.46 -3.50 23.42
N SER A 189 33.25 -3.60 22.34
CA SER A 189 34.68 -3.29 22.36
C SER A 189 34.95 -1.80 22.60
N LEU A 190 34.13 -0.92 22.03
CA LEU A 190 34.21 0.53 22.25
C LEU A 190 33.77 0.90 23.68
N GLU A 191 32.77 0.23 24.22
CA GLU A 191 32.30 0.43 25.61
C GLU A 191 33.38 -0.01 26.62
N MET A 192 34.07 -1.11 26.36
CA MET A 192 35.19 -1.58 27.18
C MET A 192 36.49 -0.76 27.00
N GLY A 193 36.63 -0.04 25.89
CA GLY A 193 37.81 0.80 25.56
C GLY A 193 37.73 2.25 26.05
N GLY A 194 36.58 2.71 26.57
CA GLY A 194 36.34 4.09 26.99
C GLY A 194 36.92 4.50 28.35
N GLY A 195 37.72 3.64 29.00
CA GLY A 195 38.18 3.80 30.38
C GLY A 195 39.52 4.52 30.60
N GLU A 196 40.31 4.80 29.57
CA GLU A 196 41.65 5.38 29.75
C GLU A 196 41.95 6.51 28.76
N VAL A 197 41.41 7.70 29.04
CA VAL A 197 42.04 8.95 28.59
C VAL A 197 42.65 9.63 29.81
N SER A 198 43.97 9.61 29.81
CA SER A 198 44.86 9.96 30.90
C SER A 198 44.67 11.37 31.46
N ASN A 199 44.56 11.43 32.79
CA ASN A 199 44.89 12.61 33.59
C ASN A 199 46.39 12.91 33.46
N SER A 200 46.78 13.96 32.73
CA SER A 200 48.13 14.53 32.77
C SER A 200 48.18 15.95 32.21
N ALA A 201 48.03 16.96 33.09
CA ALA A 201 48.64 18.31 33.04
C ALA A 201 47.84 19.23 34.00
N SER A 202 48.15 19.28 35.29
CA SER A 202 49.20 20.09 35.92
C SER A 202 49.09 21.60 35.65
N SER A 203 48.55 22.30 36.66
CA SER A 203 48.92 23.64 37.16
C SER A 203 49.14 24.80 36.19
N ARG A 204 48.20 25.77 36.24
CA ARG A 204 48.51 27.20 36.49
C ARG A 204 47.27 27.96 36.96
N GLN A 205 47.17 28.04 38.28
CA GLN A 205 46.90 29.21 39.12
C GLN A 205 46.46 30.54 38.42
N VAL A 206 45.51 31.21 39.10
CA VAL A 206 45.33 32.66 39.29
C VAL A 206 44.08 33.33 38.64
N ALA A 207 43.20 33.73 39.55
CA ALA A 207 42.39 34.95 39.63
C ALA A 207 41.14 35.16 38.74
N ARG A 208 40.03 35.32 39.49
CA ARG A 208 39.11 36.46 39.48
C ARG A 208 38.58 36.90 38.10
N GLN A 209 37.26 36.77 37.91
CA GLN A 209 36.33 37.88 38.12
C GLN A 209 34.89 37.45 37.78
N SER A 210 34.02 37.73 38.74
CA SER A 210 32.59 37.95 38.61
C SER A 210 32.18 38.74 37.36
N SER A 211 31.10 38.34 36.69
CA SER A 211 30.06 39.29 36.29
C SER A 211 28.75 38.61 35.97
N SER A 212 27.78 38.90 36.83
CA SER A 212 26.34 38.70 36.66
C SER A 212 25.83 39.42 35.40
N ARG A 213 24.99 38.76 34.61
CA ARG A 213 23.93 39.47 33.88
C ARG A 213 22.76 38.58 33.49
N THR A 214 21.73 38.75 34.30
CA THR A 214 20.30 38.72 34.00
C THR A 214 19.94 38.99 32.54
N GLY A 215 19.03 38.19 32.00
CA GLY A 215 18.44 38.37 30.68
C GLY A 215 17.09 37.67 30.53
N LEU A 216 16.15 37.95 31.45
CA LEU A 216 14.72 37.68 31.26
C LEU A 216 14.21 38.55 30.10
N ARG A 217 13.57 37.95 29.10
CA ARG A 217 12.58 38.65 28.27
C ARG A 217 11.47 37.71 27.85
N ALA A 218 10.40 37.74 28.64
CA ALA A 218 9.06 37.39 28.20
C ALA A 218 8.60 38.41 27.15
N THR A 219 7.95 37.94 26.09
CA THR A 219 7.14 38.78 25.21
C THR A 219 5.73 38.21 25.18
N LEU A 220 4.79 39.05 25.61
CA LEU A 220 3.38 38.78 25.79
C LEU A 220 2.68 40.08 25.36
N PHE A 221 2.11 40.11 24.17
CA PHE A 221 1.08 41.05 23.64
C PHE A 221 0.64 40.41 22.31
N GLY A 222 -0.60 40.00 22.04
CA GLY A 222 -1.88 40.58 22.43
C GLY A 222 -2.37 41.50 21.31
N ARG A 223 -3.25 41.02 20.41
CA ARG A 223 -4.23 41.88 19.72
C ARG A 223 -5.35 41.09 19.04
N THR A 224 -6.55 41.29 19.56
CA THR A 224 -7.87 41.09 18.95
C THR A 224 -8.26 42.28 18.05
N ILE A 225 -9.40 42.12 17.35
CA ILE A 225 -10.21 43.07 16.55
C ILE A 225 -9.73 43.11 15.08
N ASN A 226 -10.50 42.65 14.09
CA ASN A 226 -11.89 42.98 13.73
C ASN A 226 -12.68 41.76 13.20
#